data_AF-A0A2A3J0Q3-F1
#
_entry.id   AF-A0A2A3J0Q3-F1
#
_cell.length_a   1.000
_cell.length_b   1.000
_cell.length_c   1.000
_cell.angle_alpha   90.00
_cell.angle_beta   90.00
_cell.angle_gamma   90.00
#
_symmetry.space_group_name_H-M   'P 1'
#
loop_
_entity.id
_entity.type
_entity.pdbx_description
1 polymer ?
#
loop_
_entity_poly.entity_id
_entity_poly.type
_entity_poly.pdbx_seq_one_letter_code
_entity_poly.pdbx_strand_id
1 'polypeptide(L)'
;MVADPRVVAAIVSAVHEQVPVYAALDDSRLPEVRAIAAWGLERLLDLWVTDGALEPSDLRRLRGIAAARAADGRPVQAVLRAYRVAATVLTDEIAARAPRLAAADAFALSRMLLTALDTLSEEMTTAYAATDEDLAADRDRALRLLLDDLIAGRHASVGALSDRSARLGVQLPDPYCLLVAEPVGAERPEMALDAATGLLEALAVPGVPGVPGDEVASSATVRGSRAVLLLPGAAAARAGAVLGARSWRGCAITGESLDRVAVAHRLAADALDTAPAHAHRPGRVLTDADAHVLALLGGHPAAAPDQVARLVLGPLTDPGQRHLMEALTAYIDAGSASAAARVLHLHAQSLRYRLRRIHALTSRDPRDPWQRLTLDIARTIRP
;
A
#
# COMPACT_ATOMS: atom_id res chain seq x y z
N MET A 1 7.40 44.52 21.66
CA MET A 1 6.03 44.89 22.07
C MET A 1 5.33 43.64 22.61
N VAL A 2 4.46 43.75 23.61
CA VAL A 2 3.65 42.61 24.07
C VAL A 2 2.29 42.67 23.37
N ALA A 3 1.82 41.56 22.81
CA ALA A 3 0.52 41.48 22.16
C ALA A 3 -0.59 41.78 23.16
N ASP A 4 -1.55 42.63 22.76
CA ASP A 4 -2.75 42.89 23.54
C ASP A 4 -3.56 41.58 23.67
N PRO A 5 -3.75 41.04 24.88
CA PRO A 5 -4.49 39.80 25.10
C PRO A 5 -5.90 39.81 24.52
N ARG A 6 -6.55 41.00 24.41
CA ARG A 6 -7.88 41.13 23.82
C ARG A 6 -7.88 40.87 22.32
N VAL A 7 -6.86 41.35 21.61
CA VAL A 7 -6.70 41.11 20.16
C VAL A 7 -6.39 39.64 19.91
N VAL A 8 -5.52 39.05 20.72
CA VAL A 8 -5.22 37.61 20.63
C VAL A 8 -6.48 36.77 20.86
N ALA A 9 -7.30 37.11 21.86
CA ALA A 9 -8.58 36.44 22.09
C ALA A 9 -9.55 36.59 20.92
N ALA A 10 -9.64 37.78 20.32
CA ALA A 10 -10.46 38.02 19.13
C ALA A 10 -10.01 37.18 17.93
N ILE A 11 -8.69 37.09 17.68
CA ILE A 11 -8.11 36.25 16.63
C ILE A 11 -8.47 34.78 16.85
N VAL A 12 -8.24 34.26 18.06
CA VAL A 12 -8.52 32.85 18.39
C VAL A 12 -10.01 32.55 18.23
N SER A 13 -10.89 33.44 18.69
CA SER A 13 -12.34 33.31 18.53
C SER A 13 -12.75 33.27 17.06
N ALA A 14 -12.24 34.19 16.24
CA ALA A 14 -12.57 34.26 14.82
C ALA A 14 -12.05 33.02 14.06
N VAL A 15 -10.85 32.54 14.38
CA VAL A 15 -10.32 31.30 13.79
C VAL A 15 -11.18 30.10 14.16
N HIS A 16 -11.61 29.99 15.42
CA HIS A 16 -12.46 28.91 15.89
C HIS A 16 -13.85 28.95 15.21
N GLU A 17 -14.45 30.12 15.07
CA GLU A 17 -15.76 30.29 14.42
C GLU A 17 -15.70 30.04 12.91
N GLN A 18 -14.66 30.56 12.24
CA GLN A 18 -14.62 30.57 10.78
C GLN A 18 -13.96 29.33 10.19
N VAL A 19 -13.06 28.63 10.91
CA VAL A 19 -12.30 27.50 10.38
C VAL A 19 -12.76 26.18 11.04
N PRO A 20 -13.55 25.33 10.34
CA PRO A 20 -14.19 24.17 10.96
C PRO A 20 -13.25 23.18 11.68
N VAL A 21 -12.03 22.99 11.17
CA VAL A 21 -11.01 22.13 11.80
C VAL A 21 -10.58 22.64 13.17
N TYR A 22 -10.63 23.96 13.40
CA TYR A 22 -10.29 24.58 14.68
C TYR A 22 -11.50 24.67 15.62
N ALA A 23 -12.73 24.63 15.09
CA ALA A 23 -13.97 24.53 15.88
C ALA A 23 -14.06 23.21 16.65
N ALA A 24 -13.51 22.13 16.07
CA ALA A 24 -13.52 20.79 16.64
C ALA A 24 -12.38 20.53 17.65
N LEU A 25 -11.57 21.54 18.00
CA LEU A 25 -10.46 21.38 18.94
C LEU A 25 -10.96 21.35 20.39
N ASP A 26 -10.44 20.39 21.15
CA ASP A 26 -10.61 20.33 22.60
C ASP A 26 -9.88 21.47 23.32
N ASP A 27 -10.39 21.88 24.49
CA ASP A 27 -9.92 23.02 25.28
C ASP A 27 -8.42 22.92 25.62
N SER A 28 -7.90 21.70 25.69
CA SER A 28 -6.48 21.36 25.92
C SER A 28 -5.52 21.93 24.87
N ARG A 29 -5.97 22.20 23.63
CA ARG A 29 -5.13 22.71 22.53
C ARG A 29 -5.24 24.22 22.31
N LEU A 30 -6.20 24.88 22.96
CA LEU A 30 -6.39 26.34 22.86
C LEU A 30 -5.20 27.18 23.37
N PRO A 31 -4.45 26.78 24.43
CA PRO A 31 -3.29 27.54 24.89
C PRO A 31 -2.19 27.66 23.82
N GLU A 32 -1.96 26.59 23.06
CA GLU A 32 -0.97 26.56 21.98
C GLU A 32 -1.36 27.51 20.84
N VAL A 33 -2.62 27.44 20.40
CA VAL A 33 -3.15 28.32 19.34
C VAL A 33 -3.06 29.79 19.77
N ARG A 34 -3.37 30.09 21.04
CA ARG A 34 -3.23 31.43 21.61
C ARG A 34 -1.79 31.92 21.60
N ALA A 35 -0.83 31.07 21.98
CA ALA A 35 0.59 31.42 21.97
C ALA A 35 1.11 31.72 20.55
N ILE A 36 0.68 30.92 19.56
CA ILE A 36 1.02 31.14 18.15
C ILE A 36 0.42 32.45 17.64
N ALA A 37 -0.85 32.72 17.95
CA ALA A 37 -1.53 33.95 17.56
C ALA A 37 -0.88 35.19 18.20
N ALA A 38 -0.51 35.12 19.49
CA ALA A 38 0.19 36.20 20.19
C ALA A 38 1.54 36.50 19.55
N TRP A 39 2.36 35.47 19.31
CA TRP A 39 3.65 35.63 18.65
C TRP A 39 3.51 36.22 17.24
N GLY A 40 2.57 35.70 16.43
CA GLY A 40 2.34 36.19 15.08
C GLY A 40 1.90 37.66 15.06
N LEU A 41 1.02 38.05 15.99
CA LEU A 41 0.58 39.43 16.15
C LEU A 41 1.75 40.36 16.52
N GLU A 42 2.53 40.00 17.54
CA GLU A 42 3.71 40.79 17.96
C GLU A 42 4.69 40.97 16.81
N ARG A 43 4.96 39.90 16.06
CA ARG A 43 5.92 39.94 14.96
C ARG A 43 5.42 40.78 13.79
N LEU A 44 4.17 40.61 13.36
CA LEU A 44 3.61 41.41 12.27
C LEU A 44 3.58 42.91 12.59
N LEU A 45 3.24 43.27 13.84
CA LEU A 45 3.27 44.67 14.27
C LEU A 45 4.71 45.23 14.30
N ASP A 46 5.67 44.44 14.76
CA ASP A 46 7.08 44.80 14.75
C ASP A 46 7.59 45.05 13.33
N LEU A 47 7.33 44.12 12.39
CA LEU A 47 7.67 44.27 10.98
C LEU A 47 7.04 45.50 10.34
N TRP A 48 5.80 45.84 10.71
CA TRP A 48 5.15 47.05 10.22
C TRP A 48 5.85 48.32 10.72
N VAL A 49 6.14 48.40 12.01
CA VAL A 49 6.75 49.58 12.64
C VAL A 49 8.19 49.80 12.16
N THR A 50 8.94 48.73 11.90
CA THR A 50 10.35 48.82 11.48
C THR A 50 10.55 48.78 9.97
N ASP A 51 9.49 48.65 9.16
CA ASP A 51 9.55 48.31 7.72
C ASP A 51 10.45 47.09 7.46
N GLY A 52 10.31 46.08 8.33
CA GLY A 52 11.11 44.86 8.32
C GLY A 52 10.54 43.76 7.43
N ALA A 53 11.31 42.68 7.28
CA ALA A 53 10.88 41.44 6.64
C ALA A 53 11.04 40.25 7.60
N LEU A 54 10.33 39.15 7.33
CA LEU A 54 10.48 37.90 8.09
C LEU A 54 11.93 37.42 8.06
N GLU A 55 12.48 37.13 9.23
CA GLU A 55 13.85 36.67 9.39
C GLU A 55 13.95 35.14 9.34
N PRO A 56 15.15 34.57 9.11
CA PRO A 56 15.34 33.12 9.15
C PRO A 56 14.87 32.44 10.44
N SER A 57 14.88 33.15 11.57
CA SER A 57 14.33 32.68 12.85
C SER A 57 12.80 32.55 12.82
N ASP A 58 12.10 33.50 12.20
CA ASP A 58 10.65 33.48 12.01
C ASP A 58 10.25 32.33 11.09
N LEU A 59 10.96 32.17 9.97
CA LEU A 59 10.71 31.10 9.01
C LEU A 59 10.90 29.73 9.65
N ARG A 60 11.96 29.53 10.46
CA ARG A 60 12.15 28.29 11.23
C ARG A 60 10.97 27.98 12.15
N ARG A 61 10.43 29.00 12.83
CA ARG A 61 9.26 28.83 13.69
C ARG A 61 8.01 28.47 12.88
N LEU A 62 7.77 29.13 11.74
CA LEU A 62 6.65 28.82 10.85
C LEU A 62 6.73 27.38 10.31
N ARG A 63 7.91 26.92 9.89
CA ARG A 63 8.14 25.52 9.50
C ARG A 63 7.85 24.54 10.63
N GLY A 64 8.29 24.85 11.86
CA GLY A 64 8.00 24.02 13.04
C GLY A 64 6.50 23.92 13.33
N ILE A 65 5.75 25.02 13.19
CA ILE A 65 4.29 25.01 13.33
C ILE A 65 3.65 24.19 12.22
N ALA A 66 4.08 24.37 10.96
CA ALA A 66 3.58 23.60 9.83
C ALA A 66 3.79 22.09 10.02
N ALA A 67 5.00 21.67 10.38
CA ALA A 67 5.34 20.27 10.62
C ALA A 67 4.50 19.66 11.75
N ALA A 68 4.34 20.36 12.87
CA ALA A 68 3.50 19.89 13.97
C ALA A 68 2.02 19.70 13.54
N ARG A 69 1.51 20.59 12.70
CA ARG A 69 0.12 20.54 12.21
C ARG A 69 -0.08 19.48 11.13
N ALA A 70 0.93 19.23 10.29
CA ALA A 70 0.97 18.11 9.35
C ALA A 70 0.94 16.76 10.11
N ALA A 71 1.79 16.60 11.13
CA ALA A 71 1.80 15.42 11.98
C ALA A 71 0.49 15.19 12.75
N ASP A 72 -0.22 16.27 13.10
CA ASP A 72 -1.58 16.23 13.66
C ASP A 72 -2.66 15.83 12.62
N GLY A 73 -2.32 15.67 11.34
CA GLY A 73 -3.25 15.37 10.24
C GLY A 73 -4.14 16.55 9.83
N ARG A 74 -3.76 17.80 10.17
CA ARG A 74 -4.57 18.98 9.84
C ARG A 74 -4.33 19.42 8.40
N PRO A 75 -5.38 19.71 7.60
CA PRO A 75 -5.19 20.14 6.23
C PRO A 75 -4.45 21.47 6.13
N VAL A 76 -3.41 21.54 5.29
CA VAL A 76 -2.63 22.77 5.04
C VAL A 76 -3.53 23.97 4.70
N GLN A 77 -4.57 23.76 3.88
CA GLN A 77 -5.51 24.81 3.49
C GLN A 77 -6.31 25.39 4.66
N ALA A 78 -6.65 24.57 5.66
CA ALA A 78 -7.33 25.03 6.86
C ALA A 78 -6.39 25.88 7.72
N VAL A 79 -5.11 25.51 7.81
CA VAL A 79 -4.11 26.27 8.57
C VAL A 79 -3.80 27.60 7.90
N LEU A 80 -3.59 27.62 6.57
CA LEU A 80 -3.40 28.88 5.83
C LEU A 80 -4.63 29.79 5.92
N ARG A 81 -5.84 29.21 5.94
CA ARG A 81 -7.08 29.98 6.17
C ARG A 81 -7.11 30.63 7.56
N ALA A 82 -6.62 29.95 8.60
CA ALA A 82 -6.54 30.53 9.94
C ALA A 82 -5.63 31.77 9.99
N TYR A 83 -4.48 31.75 9.31
CA TYR A 83 -3.60 32.92 9.19
C TYR A 83 -4.27 34.08 8.44
N ARG A 84 -5.00 33.80 7.37
CA ARG A 84 -5.77 34.83 6.65
C ARG A 84 -6.86 35.47 7.51
N VAL A 85 -7.62 34.66 8.26
CA VAL A 85 -8.62 35.15 9.22
C VAL A 85 -7.97 36.02 10.30
N ALA A 86 -6.82 35.58 10.84
CA ALA A 86 -6.08 36.35 11.84
C ALA A 86 -5.62 37.72 11.29
N ALA A 87 -5.18 37.78 10.03
CA ALA A 87 -4.79 39.04 9.39
C ALA A 87 -5.98 39.98 9.20
N THR A 88 -7.16 39.48 8.83
CA THR A 88 -8.39 40.30 8.76
C THR A 88 -8.75 40.89 10.12
N VAL A 89 -8.74 40.09 11.18
CA VAL A 89 -9.02 40.56 12.55
C VAL A 89 -8.00 41.62 12.97
N LEU A 90 -6.71 41.42 12.67
CA LEU A 90 -5.67 42.40 12.94
C LEU A 90 -5.95 43.74 12.24
N THR A 91 -6.29 43.72 10.94
CA THR A 91 -6.59 44.96 10.21
C THR A 91 -7.83 45.67 10.74
N ASP A 92 -8.86 44.92 11.15
CA ASP A 92 -10.09 45.49 11.72
C ASP A 92 -9.80 46.15 13.08
N GLU A 93 -9.00 45.52 13.94
CA GLU A 93 -8.59 46.08 15.24
C GLU A 93 -7.73 47.33 15.09
N ILE A 94 -6.82 47.36 14.10
CA ILE A 94 -6.03 48.57 13.79
C ILE A 94 -6.95 49.69 13.32
N ALA A 95 -7.88 49.41 12.41
CA ALA A 95 -8.83 50.40 11.90
C ALA A 95 -9.71 50.98 13.02
N ALA A 96 -10.19 50.14 13.94
CA ALA A 96 -11.01 50.56 15.07
C ALA A 96 -10.26 51.45 16.07
N ARG A 97 -8.97 51.16 16.31
CA ARG A 97 -8.15 51.88 17.31
C ARG A 97 -7.44 53.11 16.75
N ALA A 98 -7.21 53.15 15.44
CA ALA A 98 -6.54 54.25 14.74
C ALA A 98 -7.40 54.78 13.58
N PRO A 99 -8.56 55.41 13.84
CA PRO A 99 -9.48 55.89 12.80
C PRO A 99 -8.91 57.04 11.95
N ARG A 100 -7.75 57.60 12.32
CA ARG A 100 -7.02 58.65 11.59
C ARG A 100 -5.62 58.20 11.15
N LEU A 101 -5.42 56.90 10.94
CA LEU A 101 -4.17 56.36 10.41
C LEU A 101 -3.85 57.02 9.05
N ALA A 102 -2.61 57.45 8.85
CA ALA A 102 -2.22 58.07 7.59
C ALA A 102 -2.32 57.05 6.44
N ALA A 103 -2.68 57.52 5.24
CA ALA A 103 -2.81 56.64 4.08
C ALA A 103 -1.50 55.87 3.78
N ALA A 104 -0.35 56.53 3.96
CA ALA A 104 0.96 55.91 3.79
C ALA A 104 1.16 54.71 4.74
N ASP A 105 0.78 54.85 6.01
CA ASP A 105 0.92 53.78 7.00
C ASP A 105 -0.04 52.62 6.72
N ALA A 106 -1.27 52.91 6.27
CA ALA A 106 -2.23 51.89 5.85
C ALA A 106 -1.77 51.10 4.61
N PHE A 107 -1.16 51.78 3.63
CA PHE A 107 -0.54 51.12 2.48
C PHE A 107 0.68 50.30 2.88
N ALA A 108 1.52 50.80 3.80
CA ALA A 108 2.66 50.06 4.34
C ALA A 108 2.21 48.78 5.07
N LEU A 109 1.17 48.87 5.91
CA LEU A 109 0.56 47.70 6.57
C LEU A 109 0.08 46.67 5.56
N SER A 110 -0.67 47.11 4.55
CA SER A 110 -1.25 46.23 3.53
C SER A 110 -0.16 45.51 2.73
N ARG A 111 0.88 46.25 2.29
CA ARG A 111 2.04 45.69 1.59
C ARG A 111 2.80 44.68 2.45
N MET A 112 3.06 45.03 3.72
CA MET A 112 3.73 44.13 4.67
C MET A 112 2.91 42.86 4.89
N LEU A 113 1.61 42.97 5.17
CA LEU A 113 0.74 41.82 5.40
C LEU A 113 0.64 40.92 4.17
N LEU A 114 0.51 41.47 2.96
CA LEU A 114 0.52 40.69 1.73
C LEU A 114 1.85 39.92 1.56
N THR A 115 2.98 40.59 1.80
CA THR A 115 4.31 39.98 1.69
C THR A 115 4.50 38.87 2.72
N ALA A 116 4.15 39.12 3.99
CA ALA A 116 4.21 38.12 5.04
C ALA A 116 3.25 36.94 4.78
N LEU A 117 2.02 37.26 4.36
CA LEU A 117 1.01 36.43 3.66
C LEU A 117 1.62 35.36 2.76
N ASP A 118 2.30 35.85 1.74
CA ASP A 118 2.84 35.05 0.66
C ASP A 118 4.01 34.19 1.16
N THR A 119 4.98 34.81 1.84
CA THR A 119 6.17 34.11 2.38
C THR A 119 5.79 33.02 3.38
N LEU A 120 4.87 33.28 4.31
CA LEU A 120 4.45 32.24 5.26
C LEU A 120 3.69 31.12 4.56
N SER A 121 2.89 31.43 3.54
CA SER A 121 2.13 30.41 2.80
C SER A 121 3.05 29.46 2.02
N GLU A 122 4.07 30.00 1.36
CA GLU A 122 5.11 29.22 0.68
C GLU A 122 5.86 28.32 1.68
N GLU A 123 6.43 28.91 2.73
CA GLU A 123 7.23 28.20 3.73
C GLU A 123 6.45 27.11 4.48
N MET A 124 5.20 27.39 4.83
CA MET A 124 4.35 26.38 5.45
C MET A 124 4.02 25.26 4.47
N THR A 125 3.67 25.57 3.22
CA THR A 125 3.33 24.54 2.22
C THR A 125 4.51 23.60 1.97
N THR A 126 5.73 24.14 1.82
CA THR A 126 6.95 23.33 1.70
C THR A 126 7.18 22.45 2.92
N ALA A 127 7.03 22.99 4.13
CA ALA A 127 7.20 22.21 5.36
C ALA A 127 6.14 21.11 5.53
N TYR A 128 4.90 21.37 5.11
CA TYR A 128 3.84 20.36 5.06
C TYR A 128 4.23 19.20 4.14
N ALA A 129 4.60 19.50 2.89
CA ALA A 129 4.97 18.48 1.92
C ALA A 129 6.15 17.61 2.42
N ALA A 130 7.20 18.23 2.96
CA ALA A 130 8.33 17.50 3.52
C ALA A 130 7.94 16.61 4.71
N THR A 131 7.04 17.11 5.58
CA THR A 131 6.58 16.32 6.74
C THR A 131 5.71 15.14 6.30
N ASP A 132 4.83 15.34 5.33
CA ASP A 132 4.00 14.26 4.78
C ASP A 132 4.85 13.19 4.09
N GLU A 133 5.90 13.59 3.37
CA GLU A 133 6.89 12.68 2.77
C GLU A 133 7.63 11.88 3.85
N ASP A 134 8.10 12.52 4.91
CA ASP A 134 8.78 11.86 6.03
C ASP A 134 7.85 10.84 6.74
N LEU A 135 6.60 11.22 6.99
CA LEU A 135 5.60 10.33 7.61
C LEU A 135 5.26 9.13 6.71
N ALA A 136 5.15 9.36 5.40
CA ALA A 136 4.93 8.29 4.43
C ALA A 136 6.14 7.33 4.40
N ALA A 137 7.36 7.86 4.36
CA ALA A 137 8.58 7.07 4.37
C ALA A 137 8.74 6.24 5.66
N ASP A 138 8.37 6.79 6.81
CA ASP A 138 8.36 6.08 8.08
C ASP A 138 7.30 4.98 8.12
N ARG A 139 6.11 5.23 7.57
CA ARG A 139 5.05 4.21 7.40
C ARG A 139 5.52 3.07 6.51
N ASP A 140 6.10 3.37 5.35
CA ASP A 140 6.63 2.37 4.41
C ASP A 140 7.76 1.55 5.03
N ARG A 141 8.68 2.20 5.77
CA ARG A 141 9.74 1.52 6.51
C ARG A 141 9.16 0.58 7.57
N ALA A 142 8.14 1.00 8.30
CA ALA A 142 7.50 0.18 9.31
C ALA A 142 6.77 -1.03 8.70
N LEU A 143 6.07 -0.84 7.58
CA LEU A 143 5.43 -1.93 6.81
C LEU A 143 6.47 -2.93 6.27
N ARG A 144 7.59 -2.44 5.75
CA ARG A 144 8.70 -3.30 5.29
C ARG A 144 9.26 -4.15 6.42
N LEU A 145 9.51 -3.55 7.59
CA LEU A 145 10.01 -4.27 8.76
C LEU A 145 9.01 -5.32 9.27
N LEU A 146 7.71 -5.00 9.23
CA LEU A 146 6.66 -5.97 9.53
C LEU A 146 6.66 -7.14 8.53
N LEU A 147 6.78 -6.87 7.23
CA LEU A 147 6.90 -7.92 6.21
C LEU A 147 8.16 -8.77 6.42
N ASP A 148 9.29 -8.15 6.75
CA ASP A 148 10.53 -8.86 7.06
C ASP A 148 10.39 -9.81 8.25
N ASP A 149 9.64 -9.41 9.29
CA ASP A 149 9.32 -10.25 10.44
C ASP A 149 8.38 -11.40 10.06
N LEU A 150 7.33 -11.14 9.27
CA LEU A 150 6.39 -12.14 8.77
C LEU A 150 7.11 -13.21 7.93
N ILE A 151 7.99 -12.80 7.01
CA ILE A 151 8.80 -13.70 6.18
C ILE A 151 9.72 -14.57 7.05
N ALA A 152 10.29 -13.98 8.11
CA ALA A 152 11.14 -14.70 9.04
C ALA A 152 10.35 -15.59 10.03
N GLY A 153 9.02 -15.52 10.04
CA GLY A 153 8.17 -16.22 11.01
C GLY A 153 8.25 -15.66 12.43
N ARG A 154 8.69 -14.42 12.59
CA ARG A 154 8.76 -13.72 13.89
C ARG A 154 7.49 -12.94 14.12
N HIS A 155 7.01 -12.91 15.37
CA HIS A 155 5.88 -12.08 15.81
C HIS A 155 4.61 -12.23 14.94
N ALA A 156 4.40 -13.41 14.35
CA ALA A 156 3.31 -13.68 13.41
C ALA A 156 2.03 -14.21 14.09
N SER A 157 1.96 -14.18 15.42
CA SER A 157 0.73 -14.51 16.14
C SER A 157 -0.35 -13.47 15.86
N VAL A 158 -1.62 -13.90 15.79
CA VAL A 158 -2.77 -13.02 15.54
C VAL A 158 -2.79 -11.80 16.47
N GLY A 159 -2.52 -11.97 17.76
CA GLY A 159 -2.47 -10.85 18.72
C GLY A 159 -1.36 -9.85 18.43
N ALA A 160 -0.13 -10.31 18.23
CA ALA A 160 1.00 -9.43 17.88
C ALA A 160 0.80 -8.68 16.56
N LEU A 161 0.17 -9.31 15.56
CA LEU A 161 -0.17 -8.66 14.30
C LEU A 161 -1.28 -7.63 14.49
N SER A 162 -2.33 -7.95 15.25
CA SER A 162 -3.41 -7.01 15.57
C SER A 162 -2.88 -5.75 16.27
N ASP A 163 -2.05 -5.90 17.30
CA ASP A 163 -1.44 -4.78 18.03
C ASP A 163 -0.56 -3.91 17.13
N ARG A 164 0.23 -4.53 16.25
CA ARG A 164 1.13 -3.80 15.35
C ARG A 164 0.36 -3.07 14.25
N SER A 165 -0.66 -3.70 13.67
CA SER A 165 -1.55 -3.09 12.68
C SER A 165 -2.30 -1.91 13.27
N ALA A 166 -2.84 -2.05 14.49
CA ALA A 166 -3.51 -0.97 15.22
C ALA A 166 -2.58 0.22 15.48
N ARG A 167 -1.34 -0.04 15.91
CA ARG A 167 -0.30 1.00 16.09
C ARG A 167 0.08 1.72 14.80
N LEU A 168 0.04 1.03 13.66
CA LEU A 168 0.34 1.60 12.34
C LEU A 168 -0.88 2.23 11.67
N GLY A 169 -2.09 2.06 12.24
CA GLY A 169 -3.33 2.54 11.63
C GLY A 169 -3.64 1.88 10.27
N VAL A 170 -3.23 0.62 10.08
CA VAL A 170 -3.40 -0.10 8.80
C VAL A 170 -4.20 -1.38 8.98
N GLN A 171 -4.91 -1.77 7.92
CA GLN A 171 -5.44 -3.13 7.78
C GLN A 171 -4.46 -3.95 6.94
N LEU A 172 -4.05 -5.12 7.42
CA LEU A 172 -3.23 -6.01 6.61
C LEU A 172 -4.12 -6.79 5.62
N PRO A 173 -3.57 -7.26 4.48
CA PRO A 173 -4.36 -7.97 3.50
C PRO A 173 -4.91 -9.29 4.03
N ASP A 174 -6.23 -9.46 3.94
CA ASP A 174 -6.94 -10.70 4.20
C ASP A 174 -8.17 -10.82 3.27
N PRO A 175 -8.20 -11.74 2.29
CA PRO A 175 -7.11 -12.65 1.92
C PRO A 175 -5.90 -11.92 1.34
N TYR A 176 -4.71 -12.50 1.52
CA TYR A 176 -3.44 -11.99 1.01
C TYR A 176 -2.98 -12.71 -0.27
N CYS A 177 -2.08 -12.05 -0.99
CA CYS A 177 -1.22 -12.58 -2.05
C CYS A 177 0.23 -12.25 -1.70
N LEU A 178 1.03 -13.28 -1.43
CA LEU A 178 2.48 -13.15 -1.27
C LEU A 178 3.14 -13.46 -2.62
N LEU A 179 3.70 -12.43 -3.25
CA LEU A 179 4.40 -12.54 -4.52
C LEU A 179 5.90 -12.49 -4.29
N VAL A 180 6.62 -13.54 -4.67
CA VAL A 180 8.07 -13.54 -4.83
C VAL A 180 8.38 -13.41 -6.31
N ALA A 181 9.18 -12.44 -6.70
CA ALA A 181 9.49 -12.17 -8.11
C ALA A 181 10.96 -11.80 -8.32
N GLU A 182 11.49 -12.16 -9.49
CA GLU A 182 12.85 -11.85 -9.91
C GLU A 182 12.92 -11.54 -11.41
N PRO A 183 13.91 -10.74 -11.86
CA PRO A 183 14.13 -10.49 -13.28
C PRO A 183 14.50 -11.79 -13.99
N VAL A 184 14.06 -11.95 -15.23
CA VAL A 184 14.50 -13.07 -16.08
C VAL A 184 15.90 -12.75 -16.59
N GLY A 185 16.90 -13.53 -16.19
CA GLY A 185 18.28 -13.37 -16.61
C GLY A 185 19.20 -14.39 -15.96
N ALA A 186 20.39 -14.58 -16.55
CA ALA A 186 21.44 -15.42 -15.95
C ALA A 186 22.12 -14.72 -14.77
N GLU A 187 22.24 -13.39 -14.84
CA GLU A 187 22.74 -12.56 -13.75
C GLU A 187 21.63 -12.30 -12.74
N ARG A 188 21.94 -12.52 -11.46
CA ARG A 188 21.05 -12.28 -10.32
C ARG A 188 21.69 -11.26 -9.40
N PRO A 189 21.81 -9.98 -9.81
CA PRO A 189 22.32 -8.94 -8.94
C PRO A 189 21.41 -8.76 -7.74
N GLU A 190 21.95 -8.14 -6.68
CA GLU A 190 21.14 -7.73 -5.55
C GLU A 190 20.05 -6.76 -6.02
N MET A 191 18.82 -7.04 -5.58
CA MET A 191 17.65 -6.28 -6.01
C MET A 191 17.61 -4.93 -5.29
N ALA A 192 17.46 -3.85 -6.05
CA ALA A 192 17.22 -2.54 -5.46
C ALA A 192 15.79 -2.46 -4.88
N LEU A 193 15.63 -1.80 -3.73
CA LEU A 193 14.32 -1.60 -3.12
C LEU A 193 13.37 -0.86 -4.07
N ASP A 194 13.87 0.14 -4.81
CA ASP A 194 13.09 0.91 -5.78
C ASP A 194 12.43 0.05 -6.87
N ALA A 195 13.10 -1.03 -7.29
CA ALA A 195 12.53 -1.97 -8.25
C ALA A 195 11.37 -2.78 -7.65
N ALA A 196 11.47 -3.15 -6.37
CA ALA A 196 10.39 -3.81 -5.64
C ALA A 196 9.20 -2.85 -5.38
N THR A 197 9.47 -1.58 -5.04
CA THR A 197 8.46 -0.54 -4.88
C THR A 197 7.75 -0.24 -6.20
N GLY A 198 8.47 -0.08 -7.31
CA GLY A 198 7.87 0.12 -8.63
C GLY A 198 7.07 -1.10 -9.15
N LEU A 199 7.33 -2.31 -8.61
CA LEU A 199 6.48 -3.48 -8.83
C LEU A 199 5.22 -3.42 -7.96
N LEU A 200 5.36 -3.00 -6.70
CA LEU A 200 4.25 -2.82 -5.76
C LEU A 200 3.21 -1.83 -6.31
N GLU A 201 3.66 -0.67 -6.75
CA GLU A 201 2.81 0.38 -7.35
C GLU A 201 2.05 -0.12 -8.58
N ALA A 202 2.69 -0.92 -9.43
CA ALA A 202 2.04 -1.46 -10.63
C ALA A 202 1.03 -2.57 -10.33
N LEU A 203 1.16 -3.23 -9.18
CA LEU A 203 0.23 -4.25 -8.69
C LEU A 203 -0.82 -3.70 -7.73
N ALA A 204 -0.60 -2.51 -7.19
CA ALA A 204 -1.52 -1.83 -6.32
C ALA A 204 -2.90 -1.78 -6.98
N VAL A 205 -3.91 -2.24 -6.23
CA VAL A 205 -5.30 -2.07 -6.60
C VAL A 205 -5.70 -0.71 -6.04
N PRO A 206 -6.20 0.24 -6.86
CA PRO A 206 -6.68 1.51 -6.33
C PRO A 206 -7.73 1.24 -5.24
N GLY A 207 -7.43 1.63 -4.01
CA GLY A 207 -8.43 1.70 -2.96
C GLY A 207 -9.48 2.75 -3.33
N VAL A 208 -10.71 2.56 -2.88
CA VAL A 208 -11.71 3.64 -2.95
C VAL A 208 -11.20 4.77 -2.05
N PRO A 209 -10.93 5.98 -2.57
CA PRO A 209 -10.48 7.09 -1.72
C PRO A 209 -11.62 7.53 -0.79
N GLY A 210 -11.37 7.71 0.51
CA GLY A 210 -12.28 8.51 1.34
C GLY A 210 -12.50 8.14 2.81
N VAL A 211 -11.95 7.02 3.32
CA VAL A 211 -12.08 6.68 4.76
C VAL A 211 -10.69 6.50 5.38
N PRO A 212 -10.26 7.42 6.27
CA PRO A 212 -9.05 7.23 7.08
C PRO A 212 -9.15 5.91 7.86
N GLY A 213 -8.20 4.99 7.65
CA GLY A 213 -8.15 3.70 8.35
C GLY A 213 -8.70 2.48 7.60
N ASP A 214 -9.18 2.63 6.36
CA ASP A 214 -9.75 1.52 5.54
C ASP A 214 -8.83 1.09 4.39
N GLU A 215 -7.60 1.60 4.36
CA GLU A 215 -6.62 1.25 3.33
C GLU A 215 -5.94 -0.08 3.68
N VAL A 216 -6.19 -1.10 2.86
CA VAL A 216 -5.51 -2.39 2.95
C VAL A 216 -4.03 -2.19 2.57
N ALA A 217 -3.16 -2.27 3.56
CA ALA A 217 -1.74 -2.01 3.40
C ALA A 217 -1.07 -3.08 2.52
N SER A 218 -0.48 -2.61 1.42
CA SER A 218 0.44 -3.41 0.61
C SER A 218 1.86 -3.06 0.99
N SER A 219 2.79 -4.02 0.93
CA SER A 219 4.18 -3.77 1.29
C SER A 219 5.13 -4.58 0.42
N ALA A 220 6.36 -4.06 0.26
CA ALA A 220 7.42 -4.71 -0.48
C ALA A 220 8.71 -4.72 0.33
N THR A 221 9.48 -5.79 0.19
CA THR A 221 10.84 -5.92 0.68
C THR A 221 11.71 -6.64 -0.36
N VAL A 222 13.00 -6.72 -0.09
CA VAL A 222 13.97 -7.41 -0.93
C VAL A 222 14.63 -8.55 -0.15
N ARG A 223 14.88 -9.66 -0.84
CA ARG A 223 15.68 -10.80 -0.37
C ARG A 223 16.65 -11.24 -1.47
N GLY A 224 17.91 -10.79 -1.37
CA GLY A 224 18.92 -11.07 -2.40
C GLY A 224 18.50 -10.50 -3.76
N SER A 225 18.37 -11.36 -4.77
CA SER A 225 17.92 -10.97 -6.12
C SER A 225 16.40 -10.96 -6.31
N ARG A 226 15.62 -11.05 -5.23
CA ARG A 226 14.15 -11.19 -5.28
C ARG A 226 13.45 -10.02 -4.61
N ALA A 227 12.38 -9.56 -5.26
CA ALA A 227 11.37 -8.74 -4.62
C ALA A 227 10.34 -9.66 -3.94
N VAL A 228 9.93 -9.31 -2.73
CA VAL A 228 8.88 -10.00 -1.99
C VAL A 228 7.81 -8.99 -1.62
N LEU A 229 6.59 -9.22 -2.11
CA LEU A 229 5.46 -8.30 -1.94
C LEU A 229 4.33 -9.00 -1.19
N LEU A 230 3.73 -8.29 -0.25
CA LEU A 230 2.48 -8.66 0.40
C LEU A 230 1.38 -7.73 -0.11
N LEU A 231 0.39 -8.32 -0.78
CA LEU A 231 -0.68 -7.63 -1.50
C LEU A 231 -2.05 -8.18 -1.09
N PRO A 232 -3.15 -7.47 -1.38
CA PRO A 232 -4.49 -8.05 -1.42
C PRO A 232 -4.56 -9.25 -2.36
N GLY A 233 -5.34 -10.27 -2.00
CA GLY A 233 -5.51 -11.49 -2.78
C GLY A 233 -5.90 -11.24 -4.25
N ALA A 234 -6.70 -10.19 -4.50
CA ALA A 234 -7.11 -9.78 -5.85
C ALA A 234 -5.94 -9.38 -6.77
N ALA A 235 -4.79 -8.97 -6.23
CA ALA A 235 -3.61 -8.60 -7.02
C ALA A 235 -3.00 -9.79 -7.77
N ALA A 236 -3.25 -11.03 -7.32
CA ALA A 236 -2.75 -12.25 -7.97
C ALA A 236 -3.16 -12.34 -9.46
N ALA A 237 -4.36 -11.87 -9.81
CA ALA A 237 -4.86 -11.91 -11.18
C ALA A 237 -4.08 -10.98 -12.13
N ARG A 238 -3.46 -9.91 -11.62
CA ARG A 238 -2.69 -8.93 -12.39
C ARG A 238 -1.20 -9.26 -12.45
N ALA A 239 -0.70 -10.08 -11.53
CA ALA A 239 0.71 -10.42 -11.38
C ALA A 239 1.32 -10.92 -12.71
N GLY A 240 0.62 -11.79 -13.44
CA GLY A 240 1.11 -12.30 -14.72
C GLY A 240 1.38 -11.20 -15.75
N ALA A 241 0.38 -10.38 -16.04
CA ALA A 241 0.51 -9.30 -17.03
C ALA A 241 1.63 -8.31 -16.65
N VAL A 242 1.70 -7.92 -15.37
CA VAL A 242 2.67 -6.96 -14.86
C VAL A 242 4.11 -7.49 -14.90
N LEU A 243 4.32 -8.75 -14.51
CA LEU A 243 5.65 -9.39 -14.57
C LEU A 243 6.07 -9.65 -16.01
N GLY A 244 5.14 -10.07 -16.88
CA GLY A 244 5.38 -10.28 -18.29
C GLY A 244 5.87 -9.01 -19.01
N ALA A 245 5.24 -7.87 -18.73
CA ALA A 245 5.65 -6.57 -19.29
C ALA A 245 7.04 -6.10 -18.83
N ARG A 246 7.51 -6.60 -17.68
CA ARG A 246 8.82 -6.24 -17.10
C ARG A 246 9.91 -7.26 -17.41
N SER A 247 9.62 -8.35 -18.11
CA SER A 247 10.52 -9.51 -18.27
C SER A 247 10.92 -10.14 -16.93
N TRP A 248 9.96 -10.28 -16.02
CA TRP A 248 10.14 -10.92 -14.71
C TRP A 248 9.39 -12.24 -14.65
N ARG A 249 9.83 -13.10 -13.74
CA ARG A 249 9.12 -14.32 -13.34
C ARG A 249 8.79 -14.25 -11.86
N GLY A 250 7.75 -14.96 -11.43
CA GLY A 250 7.36 -14.96 -10.03
C GLY A 250 6.53 -16.16 -9.63
N CYS A 251 6.41 -16.33 -8.32
CA CYS A 251 5.50 -17.25 -7.66
C CYS A 251 4.60 -16.49 -6.70
N ALA A 252 3.29 -16.65 -6.85
CA ALA A 252 2.27 -16.03 -6.01
C ALA A 252 1.56 -17.11 -5.19
N ILE A 253 1.56 -16.92 -3.87
CA ILE A 253 0.84 -17.77 -2.92
C ILE A 253 -0.24 -16.93 -2.24
N THR A 254 -1.49 -17.38 -2.35
CA THR A 254 -2.65 -16.72 -1.75
C THR A 254 -3.09 -17.45 -0.49
N GLY A 255 -3.57 -16.73 0.51
CA GLY A 255 -4.07 -17.33 1.75
C GLY A 255 -4.92 -16.38 2.58
N GLU A 256 -5.56 -16.91 3.62
CA GLU A 256 -6.48 -16.18 4.52
C GLU A 256 -5.85 -15.94 5.91
N SER A 257 -4.58 -16.31 6.12
CA SER A 257 -3.94 -16.17 7.43
C SER A 257 -2.46 -15.81 7.34
N LEU A 258 -2.11 -14.66 7.91
CA LEU A 258 -0.78 -14.08 7.82
C LEU A 258 0.30 -14.84 8.62
N ASP A 259 -0.09 -15.72 9.55
CA ASP A 259 0.82 -16.62 10.26
C ASP A 259 1.53 -17.61 9.29
N ARG A 260 0.96 -17.83 8.11
CA ARG A 260 1.51 -18.69 7.06
C ARG A 260 2.45 -17.99 6.09
N VAL A 261 2.64 -16.67 6.19
CA VAL A 261 3.51 -15.90 5.27
C VAL A 261 4.94 -16.45 5.25
N ALA A 262 5.49 -16.90 6.39
CA ALA A 262 6.81 -17.51 6.43
C ALA A 262 6.91 -18.80 5.60
N VAL A 263 5.88 -19.65 5.67
CA VAL A 263 5.80 -20.90 4.89
C VAL A 263 5.58 -20.57 3.42
N ALA A 264 4.68 -19.65 3.12
CA ALA A 264 4.40 -19.18 1.76
C ALA A 264 5.65 -18.60 1.11
N HIS A 265 6.44 -17.79 1.82
CA HIS A 265 7.69 -17.24 1.30
C HIS A 265 8.67 -18.34 0.90
N ARG A 266 8.87 -19.35 1.77
CA ARG A 266 9.76 -20.48 1.48
C ARG A 266 9.27 -21.26 0.26
N LEU A 267 7.98 -21.64 0.24
CA LEU A 267 7.40 -22.36 -0.89
C LEU A 267 7.55 -21.59 -2.21
N ALA A 268 7.31 -20.28 -2.20
CA ALA A 268 7.42 -19.44 -3.40
C ALA A 268 8.87 -19.27 -3.88
N ALA A 269 9.80 -19.06 -2.94
CA ALA A 269 11.22 -18.98 -3.23
C ALA A 269 11.76 -20.32 -3.78
N ASP A 270 11.47 -21.42 -3.10
CA ASP A 270 11.87 -22.77 -3.51
C ASP A 270 11.28 -23.15 -4.87
N ALA A 271 10.03 -22.74 -5.14
CA ALA A 271 9.40 -22.94 -6.43
C ALA A 271 10.17 -22.22 -7.56
N LEU A 272 10.63 -20.99 -7.33
CA LEU A 272 11.43 -20.26 -8.33
C LEU A 272 12.82 -20.86 -8.56
N ASP A 273 13.38 -21.52 -7.55
CA ASP A 273 14.67 -22.21 -7.65
C ASP A 273 14.57 -23.58 -8.32
N THR A 274 13.47 -24.30 -8.11
CA THR A 274 13.31 -25.70 -8.54
C THR A 274 12.46 -25.88 -9.79
N ALA A 275 11.64 -24.87 -10.16
CA ALA A 275 10.77 -24.97 -11.32
C ALA A 275 11.58 -25.18 -12.61
N PRO A 276 11.22 -26.17 -13.44
CA PRO A 276 11.89 -26.39 -14.71
C PRO A 276 11.57 -25.27 -15.70
N ALA A 277 12.43 -25.06 -16.70
CA ALA A 277 12.28 -23.96 -17.66
C ALA A 277 10.89 -23.89 -18.33
N HIS A 278 10.26 -25.04 -18.62
CA HIS A 278 8.95 -25.10 -19.27
C HIS A 278 7.77 -24.75 -18.34
N ALA A 279 7.99 -24.69 -17.02
CA ALA A 279 7.03 -24.13 -16.06
C ALA A 279 6.95 -22.61 -16.15
N HIS A 280 8.00 -21.96 -16.66
CA HIS A 280 8.04 -20.52 -16.90
C HIS A 280 7.60 -20.20 -18.32
N ARG A 281 6.71 -19.20 -18.45
CA ARG A 281 6.34 -18.57 -19.72
C ARG A 281 6.15 -17.07 -19.47
N PRO A 282 6.42 -16.20 -20.46
CA PRO A 282 6.13 -14.78 -20.33
C PRO A 282 4.69 -14.58 -19.88
N GLY A 283 4.51 -13.84 -18.78
CA GLY A 283 3.20 -13.56 -18.20
C GLY A 283 2.57 -14.69 -17.38
N ARG A 284 3.23 -15.84 -17.19
CA ARG A 284 2.78 -16.90 -16.28
C ARG A 284 3.48 -16.75 -14.93
N VAL A 285 2.67 -16.69 -13.88
CA VAL A 285 3.12 -16.75 -12.48
C VAL A 285 2.90 -18.16 -11.97
N LEU A 286 3.90 -18.72 -11.26
CA LEU A 286 3.70 -19.97 -10.53
C LEU A 286 2.72 -19.72 -9.39
N THR A 287 1.79 -20.64 -9.19
CA THR A 287 0.73 -20.52 -8.19
C THR A 287 1.07 -21.33 -6.94
N ASP A 288 0.24 -21.17 -5.90
CA ASP A 288 0.31 -21.98 -4.68
C ASP A 288 0.38 -23.49 -4.95
N ALA A 289 -0.45 -24.01 -5.87
CA ALA A 289 -0.41 -25.42 -6.20
C ALA A 289 0.87 -25.83 -6.95
N ASP A 290 1.46 -24.95 -7.77
CA ASP A 290 2.74 -25.24 -8.44
C ASP A 290 3.87 -25.35 -7.42
N ALA A 291 3.89 -24.43 -6.44
CA ALA A 291 4.86 -24.43 -5.36
C ALA A 291 4.72 -25.69 -4.48
N HIS A 292 3.49 -26.08 -4.14
CA HIS A 292 3.23 -27.30 -3.38
C HIS A 292 3.60 -28.59 -4.14
N VAL A 293 3.38 -28.64 -5.46
CA VAL A 293 3.83 -29.78 -6.29
C VAL A 293 5.35 -29.87 -6.33
N LEU A 294 6.05 -28.76 -6.54
CA LEU A 294 7.52 -28.72 -6.52
C LEU A 294 8.07 -29.12 -5.15
N ALA A 295 7.47 -28.62 -4.06
CA ALA A 295 7.82 -28.99 -2.70
C ALA A 295 7.60 -30.49 -2.43
N LEU A 296 6.51 -31.08 -2.92
CA LEU A 296 6.25 -32.52 -2.82
C LEU A 296 7.33 -33.34 -3.54
N LEU A 297 7.67 -32.97 -4.78
CA LEU A 297 8.70 -33.64 -5.57
C LEU A 297 10.09 -33.54 -4.93
N GLY A 298 10.37 -32.43 -4.24
CA GLY A 298 11.58 -32.23 -3.44
C GLY A 298 11.58 -32.95 -2.09
N GLY A 299 10.51 -33.64 -1.70
CA GLY A 299 10.40 -34.31 -0.41
C GLY A 299 10.24 -33.36 0.79
N HIS A 300 9.73 -32.14 0.57
CA HIS A 300 9.60 -31.15 1.62
C HIS A 300 8.45 -31.51 2.58
N PRO A 301 8.66 -31.51 3.91
CA PRO A 301 7.66 -31.96 4.90
C PRO A 301 6.38 -31.11 4.94
N ALA A 302 6.43 -29.89 4.41
CA ALA A 302 5.25 -29.01 4.33
C ALA A 302 4.24 -29.42 3.23
N ALA A 303 4.63 -30.28 2.29
CA ALA A 303 3.79 -30.67 1.16
C ALA A 303 3.04 -31.98 1.43
N ALA A 304 1.88 -31.88 2.09
CA ALA A 304 1.01 -33.03 2.29
C ALA A 304 0.32 -33.45 0.96
N PRO A 305 0.35 -34.75 0.58
CA PRO A 305 -0.26 -35.22 -0.67
C PRO A 305 -1.73 -34.81 -0.86
N ASP A 306 -2.54 -34.93 0.19
CA ASP A 306 -3.95 -34.54 0.17
C ASP A 306 -4.15 -33.03 -0.07
N GLN A 307 -3.25 -32.20 0.48
CA GLN A 307 -3.29 -30.75 0.27
C GLN A 307 -2.95 -30.41 -1.17
N VAL A 308 -1.91 -31.04 -1.73
CA VAL A 308 -1.53 -30.89 -3.14
C VAL A 308 -2.68 -31.30 -4.05
N ALA A 309 -3.30 -32.45 -3.80
CA ALA A 309 -4.44 -32.93 -4.57
C ALA A 309 -5.61 -31.93 -4.53
N ARG A 310 -5.93 -31.38 -3.35
CA ARG A 310 -6.97 -30.35 -3.20
C ARG A 310 -6.63 -29.06 -3.94
N LEU A 311 -5.40 -28.55 -3.83
CA LEU A 311 -5.00 -27.30 -4.48
C LEU A 311 -4.99 -27.41 -6.01
N VAL A 312 -4.58 -28.56 -6.54
CA VAL A 312 -4.45 -28.77 -7.99
C VAL A 312 -5.77 -29.16 -8.64
N LEU A 313 -6.51 -30.09 -8.04
CA LEU A 313 -7.75 -30.63 -8.62
C LEU A 313 -8.98 -29.82 -8.18
N GLY A 314 -8.93 -29.20 -6.99
CA GLY A 314 -9.97 -28.32 -6.48
C GLY A 314 -11.38 -28.91 -6.63
N PRO A 315 -12.31 -28.19 -7.29
CA PRO A 315 -13.68 -28.66 -7.51
C PRO A 315 -13.82 -29.98 -8.28
N LEU A 316 -12.78 -30.45 -9.00
CA LEU A 316 -12.84 -31.74 -9.70
C LEU A 316 -12.90 -32.95 -8.76
N THR A 317 -12.59 -32.75 -7.48
CA THR A 317 -12.69 -33.79 -6.46
C THR A 317 -14.14 -34.06 -6.01
N ASP A 318 -15.08 -33.17 -6.34
CA ASP A 318 -16.50 -33.33 -6.07
C ASP A 318 -17.06 -34.59 -6.77
N PRO A 319 -17.80 -35.48 -6.07
CA PRO A 319 -18.50 -36.61 -6.67
C PRO A 319 -19.32 -36.28 -7.93
N GLY A 320 -19.90 -35.07 -8.03
CA GLY A 320 -20.63 -34.60 -9.21
C GLY A 320 -19.75 -34.41 -10.45
N GLN A 321 -18.44 -34.24 -10.28
CA GLN A 321 -17.47 -34.01 -11.37
C GLN A 321 -16.73 -35.30 -11.78
N ARG A 322 -17.19 -36.48 -11.37
CA ARG A 322 -16.57 -37.77 -11.72
C ARG A 322 -16.29 -37.94 -13.21
N HIS A 323 -17.25 -37.55 -14.05
CA HIS A 323 -17.13 -37.63 -15.52
C HIS A 323 -16.02 -36.72 -16.10
N LEU A 324 -15.66 -35.63 -15.41
CA LEU A 324 -14.52 -34.79 -15.76
C LEU A 324 -13.22 -35.41 -15.27
N MET A 325 -13.20 -36.01 -14.08
CA MET A 325 -12.03 -36.74 -13.58
C MET A 325 -11.68 -37.95 -14.48
N GLU A 326 -12.68 -38.69 -14.94
CA GLU A 326 -12.52 -39.77 -15.93
C GLU A 326 -11.96 -39.25 -17.26
N ALA A 327 -12.47 -38.10 -17.72
CA ALA A 327 -11.97 -37.46 -18.95
C ALA A 327 -10.53 -36.99 -18.82
N LEU A 328 -10.16 -36.42 -17.67
CA LEU A 328 -8.79 -36.02 -17.36
C LEU A 328 -7.86 -37.24 -17.34
N THR A 329 -8.25 -38.29 -16.63
CA THR A 329 -7.51 -39.55 -16.52
C THR A 329 -7.26 -40.17 -17.89
N ALA A 330 -8.32 -40.38 -18.68
CA ALA A 330 -8.20 -40.93 -20.02
C ALA A 330 -7.33 -40.05 -20.95
N TYR A 331 -7.42 -38.73 -20.84
CA TYR A 331 -6.61 -37.80 -21.61
C TYR A 331 -5.12 -37.82 -21.23
N ILE A 332 -4.82 -37.99 -19.95
CA ILE A 332 -3.44 -38.14 -19.50
C ILE A 332 -2.90 -39.48 -19.98
N ASP A 333 -3.60 -40.58 -19.77
CA ASP A 333 -3.11 -41.92 -20.12
C ASP A 333 -2.98 -42.12 -21.64
N ALA A 334 -3.93 -41.61 -22.43
CA ALA A 334 -3.92 -41.81 -23.88
C ALA A 334 -3.08 -40.77 -24.65
N GLY A 335 -2.60 -39.72 -23.99
CA GLY A 335 -1.74 -38.67 -24.57
C GLY A 335 -2.39 -37.73 -25.59
N SER A 336 -3.61 -38.01 -26.06
CA SER A 336 -4.33 -37.13 -27.00
C SER A 336 -5.84 -37.15 -26.79
N ALA A 337 -6.50 -36.06 -27.20
CA ALA A 337 -7.95 -35.96 -27.07
C ALA A 337 -8.71 -36.98 -27.94
N SER A 338 -8.19 -37.30 -29.13
CA SER A 338 -8.84 -38.27 -30.01
C SER A 338 -8.71 -39.70 -29.49
N ALA A 339 -7.56 -40.07 -28.91
CA ALA A 339 -7.36 -41.38 -28.33
C ALA A 339 -8.20 -41.57 -27.05
N ALA A 340 -8.20 -40.58 -26.15
CA ALA A 340 -9.02 -40.60 -24.94
C ALA A 340 -10.52 -40.64 -25.23
N ALA A 341 -10.98 -39.93 -26.28
CA ALA A 341 -12.38 -39.98 -26.69
C ALA A 341 -12.78 -41.38 -27.17
N ARG A 342 -11.88 -42.09 -27.87
CA ARG A 342 -12.11 -43.48 -28.29
C ARG A 342 -12.21 -44.43 -27.09
N VAL A 343 -11.32 -44.27 -26.10
CA VAL A 343 -11.33 -45.06 -24.85
C VAL A 343 -12.64 -44.85 -24.08
N LEU A 344 -13.15 -43.62 -24.04
CA LEU A 344 -14.38 -43.28 -23.32
C LEU A 344 -15.66 -43.43 -24.16
N HIS A 345 -15.56 -43.93 -25.40
CA HIS A 345 -16.67 -43.98 -26.35
C HIS A 345 -17.40 -42.64 -26.55
N LEU A 346 -16.66 -41.54 -26.50
CA LEU A 346 -17.15 -40.18 -26.71
C LEU A 346 -16.77 -39.65 -28.08
N HIS A 347 -17.53 -38.66 -28.56
CA HIS A 347 -17.08 -37.85 -29.68
C HIS A 347 -15.90 -36.95 -29.24
N ALA A 348 -14.92 -36.72 -30.14
CA ALA A 348 -13.73 -35.93 -29.82
C ALA A 348 -14.04 -34.49 -29.37
N GLN A 349 -15.15 -33.90 -29.84
CA GLN A 349 -15.60 -32.59 -29.37
C GLN A 349 -16.11 -32.62 -27.93
N SER A 350 -16.79 -33.69 -27.52
CA SER A 350 -17.28 -33.85 -26.15
C SER A 350 -16.12 -33.96 -25.17
N LEU A 351 -15.04 -34.66 -25.53
CA LEU A 351 -13.84 -34.68 -24.69
C LEU A 351 -13.17 -33.30 -24.64
N ARG A 352 -13.01 -32.61 -25.78
CA ARG A 352 -12.46 -31.24 -25.80
C ARG A 352 -13.29 -30.28 -24.93
N TYR A 353 -14.61 -30.42 -24.93
CA TYR A 353 -15.48 -29.67 -24.03
C TYR A 353 -15.18 -29.98 -22.56
N ARG A 354 -15.07 -31.26 -22.18
CA ARG A 354 -14.70 -31.64 -20.81
C ARG A 354 -13.33 -31.10 -20.39
N LEU A 355 -12.33 -31.12 -21.28
CA LEU A 355 -11.01 -30.54 -21.02
C LEU A 355 -11.07 -29.01 -20.81
N ARG A 356 -11.89 -28.29 -21.59
CA ARG A 356 -12.15 -26.86 -21.34
C ARG A 356 -12.83 -26.62 -20.00
N ARG A 357 -13.78 -27.49 -19.62
CA ARG A 357 -14.46 -27.40 -18.32
C ARG A 357 -13.50 -27.67 -17.16
N ILE A 358 -12.60 -28.64 -17.30
CA ILE A 358 -11.50 -28.90 -16.36
C ILE A 358 -10.67 -27.63 -16.19
N HIS A 359 -10.22 -27.03 -17.28
CA HIS A 359 -9.45 -25.78 -17.22
C HIS A 359 -10.20 -24.65 -16.50
N ALA A 360 -11.51 -24.50 -16.76
CA ALA A 360 -12.33 -23.50 -16.09
C ALA A 360 -12.48 -23.75 -14.57
N LEU A 361 -12.48 -25.00 -14.12
CA LEU A 361 -12.64 -25.35 -12.70
C LEU A 361 -11.35 -25.31 -11.90
N THR A 362 -10.20 -25.64 -12.51
CA THR A 362 -8.91 -25.73 -11.83
C THR A 362 -7.96 -24.57 -12.15
N SER A 363 -8.37 -23.69 -13.08
CA SER A 363 -7.51 -22.72 -13.75
C SER A 363 -6.30 -23.36 -14.43
N ARG A 364 -6.33 -24.68 -14.69
CA ARG A 364 -5.22 -25.46 -15.26
C ARG A 364 -5.58 -26.13 -16.57
N ASP A 365 -4.89 -25.77 -17.64
CA ASP A 365 -5.06 -26.32 -18.97
C ASP A 365 -4.31 -27.66 -19.09
N PRO A 366 -5.01 -28.80 -19.24
CA PRO A 366 -4.37 -30.11 -19.39
C PRO A 366 -3.48 -30.22 -20.64
N ARG A 367 -3.60 -29.29 -21.60
CA ARG A 367 -2.80 -29.27 -22.83
C ARG A 367 -1.44 -28.59 -22.64
N ASP A 368 -1.27 -27.81 -21.58
CA ASP A 368 -0.01 -27.18 -21.22
C ASP A 368 0.88 -28.21 -20.52
N PRO A 369 2.14 -28.45 -20.96
CA PRO A 369 2.97 -29.54 -20.44
C PRO A 369 3.18 -29.51 -18.91
N TRP A 370 3.44 -28.33 -18.35
CA TRP A 370 3.67 -28.17 -16.91
C TRP A 370 2.39 -28.42 -16.11
N GLN A 371 1.29 -27.80 -16.53
CA GLN A 371 0.00 -27.98 -15.86
C GLN A 371 -0.54 -29.40 -16.01
N ARG A 372 -0.28 -30.07 -17.14
CA ARG A 372 -0.58 -31.49 -17.35
C ARG A 372 0.16 -32.36 -16.35
N LEU A 373 1.47 -32.15 -16.17
CA LEU A 373 2.27 -32.89 -15.19
C LEU A 373 1.75 -32.67 -13.76
N THR A 374 1.43 -31.42 -13.43
CA THR A 374 0.86 -31.05 -12.13
C THR A 374 -0.47 -31.79 -11.86
N LEU A 375 -1.36 -31.83 -12.86
CA LEU A 375 -2.63 -32.58 -12.81
C LEU A 375 -2.42 -34.09 -12.69
N ASP A 376 -1.40 -34.64 -13.36
CA ASP A 376 -1.04 -36.07 -13.33
C ASP A 376 -0.52 -36.50 -11.95
N ILE A 377 0.37 -35.70 -11.36
CA ILE A 377 0.84 -35.91 -10.00
C ILE A 377 -0.35 -35.88 -9.03
N ALA A 378 -1.18 -34.84 -9.10
CA ALA A 378 -2.30 -34.65 -8.20
C ALA A 378 -3.36 -35.76 -8.27
N ARG A 379 -3.65 -36.31 -9.46
CA ARG A 379 -4.55 -37.47 -9.58
C ARG A 379 -3.95 -38.74 -8.99
N THR A 380 -2.62 -38.90 -9.06
CA THR A 380 -1.92 -40.12 -8.65
C THR A 380 -1.80 -40.22 -7.14
N ILE A 381 -1.58 -39.08 -6.47
CA ILE A 381 -1.42 -39.01 -5.02
C ILE A 381 -2.75 -38.82 -4.28
N ARG A 382 -3.86 -38.69 -5.01
CA ARG A 382 -5.19 -38.58 -4.40
C ARG A 382 -5.51 -39.91 -3.68
N PRO A 383 -6.03 -39.87 -2.44
CA PRO A 383 -6.48 -41.06 -1.74
C PRO A 383 -7.66 -41.76 -2.44
#